data_AF-A0A1X2H6R4-F1
#
_entry.id   AF-A0A1X2H6R4-F1
#
_cell.length_a   1.000
_cell.length_b   1.000
_cell.length_c   1.000
_cell.angle_alpha   90.00
_cell.angle_beta   90.00
_cell.angle_gamma   90.00
#
_symmetry.space_group_name_H-M   'P 1'
#
loop_
_entity.id
_entity.type
_entity.pdbx_description
1 polymer ?
#
loop_
_entity_poly.entity_id
_entity_poly.type
_entity_poly.pdbx_seq_one_letter_code
_entity_poly.pdbx_strand_id
1 'polypeptide(L)'
;MTSFIHEDGLGNMLTEDGKDVVMMESDSHLFPVENLTDYDQYMDMKPPERMMVAKKEPSEKEPSEKESEGFEEGVRKNYRTYKDGEKEELFYLVYERGMSVRGAALKLQIKPRTAQYWVQQDRKNPTDQIEKYVSKGRPVGRPPKLVEEHRQFLVDLVDEKPALVLDEIMESLTAQFADLDIKKSALHAFM
;
A
#
# COMPACT_ATOMS: atom_id res chain seq x y z
N MET A 1 20.88 40.76 -39.78
CA MET A 1 21.74 39.59 -39.54
C MET A 1 21.20 38.91 -38.30
N THR A 2 20.95 37.61 -38.36
CA THR A 2 20.42 36.81 -37.23
C THR A 2 21.52 35.87 -36.77
N SER A 3 22.11 36.13 -35.61
CA SER A 3 23.10 35.25 -34.99
C SER A 3 22.39 34.13 -34.24
N PHE A 4 22.72 32.87 -34.55
CA PHE A 4 22.17 31.70 -33.84
C PHE A 4 23.08 31.30 -32.67
N ILE A 5 22.45 30.93 -31.56
CA ILE A 5 23.11 30.44 -30.35
C ILE A 5 22.88 28.93 -30.26
N HIS A 6 23.92 28.18 -29.94
CA HIS A 6 23.89 26.72 -29.84
C HIS A 6 24.45 26.26 -28.49
N GLU A 7 23.88 25.22 -27.91
CA GLU A 7 24.32 24.61 -26.66
C GLU A 7 25.21 23.39 -26.95
N ASP A 8 26.36 23.27 -26.29
CA ASP A 8 27.37 22.24 -26.57
C ASP A 8 27.07 20.86 -25.94
N GLY A 9 25.96 20.73 -25.21
CA GLY A 9 25.59 19.53 -24.47
C GLY A 9 26.32 19.33 -23.14
N LEU A 10 27.24 20.24 -22.77
CA LEU A 10 27.83 20.38 -21.45
C LEU A 10 27.22 21.55 -20.65
N GLY A 11 26.28 22.27 -21.25
CA GLY A 11 25.57 23.41 -20.66
C GLY A 11 26.15 24.77 -21.05
N ASN A 12 27.15 24.82 -21.93
CA ASN A 12 27.72 26.07 -22.42
C ASN A 12 26.96 26.53 -23.66
N MET A 13 26.62 27.82 -23.73
CA MET A 13 25.99 28.41 -24.90
C MET A 13 27.00 29.22 -25.71
N LEU A 14 27.14 28.86 -26.98
CA LEU A 14 28.13 29.39 -27.92
C LEU A 14 27.44 30.14 -29.07
N THR A 15 28.09 31.20 -29.53
CA THR A 15 27.73 31.91 -30.78
C THR A 15 28.34 31.18 -31.98
N GLU A 16 27.80 31.40 -33.19
CA GLU A 16 28.29 30.81 -34.46
C GLU A 16 29.81 31.00 -34.71
N ASP A 17 30.40 32.09 -34.20
CA ASP A 17 31.86 32.37 -34.24
C ASP A 17 32.69 31.58 -33.19
N GLY A 18 32.08 30.62 -32.48
CA GLY A 18 32.74 29.82 -31.44
C GLY A 18 33.07 30.58 -30.14
N LYS A 19 32.38 31.71 -29.88
CA LYS A 19 32.53 32.47 -28.64
C LYS A 19 31.44 32.15 -27.63
N ASP A 20 31.84 31.86 -26.40
CA ASP A 20 30.94 31.66 -25.26
C ASP A 20 30.10 32.91 -25.03
N VAL A 21 28.77 32.71 -24.96
CA VAL A 21 27.78 33.75 -24.74
C VAL A 21 27.70 34.14 -23.27
N VAL A 22 28.13 33.23 -22.37
CA VAL A 22 27.92 33.34 -20.92
C VAL A 22 29.26 33.37 -20.16
N MET A 23 30.00 34.47 -20.33
CA MET A 23 31.13 34.79 -19.45
C MET A 23 30.60 35.25 -18.09
N MET A 24 30.19 34.30 -17.22
CA MET A 24 29.97 34.60 -15.80
C MET A 24 31.32 34.80 -15.11
N GLU A 25 31.84 36.01 -15.19
CA GLU A 25 32.94 36.48 -14.35
C GLU A 25 32.51 36.35 -12.88
N SER A 26 33.03 35.33 -12.21
CA SER A 26 32.72 35.05 -10.82
C SER A 26 33.50 36.00 -9.91
N ASP A 27 32.90 37.15 -9.59
CA ASP A 27 33.41 38.20 -8.72
C ASP A 27 33.55 37.76 -7.24
N SER A 28 34.39 36.74 -7.01
CA SER A 28 34.69 36.20 -5.67
C SER A 28 35.31 37.23 -4.72
N HIS A 29 35.86 38.32 -5.25
CA HIS A 29 36.39 39.45 -4.48
C HIS A 29 35.32 40.45 -4.05
N LEU A 30 34.16 40.50 -4.71
CA LEU A 30 33.10 41.45 -4.38
C LEU A 30 32.20 40.92 -3.25
N PHE A 31 32.15 39.60 -3.08
CA PHE A 31 31.40 38.91 -2.04
C PHE A 31 32.28 37.81 -1.38
N PRO A 32 33.18 38.16 -0.45
CA PRO A 32 33.92 37.17 0.31
C PRO A 32 32.95 36.30 1.12
N VAL A 33 32.92 35.00 0.84
CA VAL A 33 32.07 34.03 1.55
C VAL A 33 32.81 33.55 2.80
N GLU A 34 32.31 33.92 3.97
CA GLU A 34 32.79 33.39 5.24
C GLU A 34 32.14 32.04 5.57
N ASN A 35 32.95 31.08 6.03
CA ASN A 35 32.45 29.78 6.48
C ASN A 35 31.81 29.94 7.88
N LEU A 36 30.49 29.82 7.97
CA LEU A 36 29.73 30.03 9.22
C LEU A 36 30.05 28.98 10.31
N THR A 37 30.44 27.77 9.93
CA THR A 37 30.84 26.67 10.81
C THR A 37 31.83 25.78 10.09
N ASP A 38 32.86 25.30 10.79
CA ASP A 38 33.73 24.25 10.27
C ASP A 38 33.13 22.84 10.46
N TYR A 39 33.65 21.84 9.74
CA TYR A 39 33.20 20.44 9.82
C TYR A 39 33.32 19.87 11.24
N ASP A 40 34.44 20.14 11.92
CA ASP A 40 34.68 19.67 13.29
C ASP A 40 33.66 20.31 14.26
N GLN A 41 33.40 21.61 14.09
CA GLN A 41 32.40 22.34 14.87
C GLN A 41 30.96 21.84 14.61
N TYR A 42 30.66 21.41 13.39
CA TYR A 42 29.40 20.74 13.07
C TYR A 42 29.29 19.36 13.74
N MET A 43 30.39 18.60 13.81
CA MET A 43 30.40 17.29 14.47
C MET A 43 30.20 17.40 15.99
N ASP A 44 30.82 18.38 16.65
CA ASP A 44 30.60 18.66 18.08
C ASP A 44 29.16 19.08 18.38
N MET A 45 28.55 19.86 17.47
CA MET A 45 27.17 20.34 17.59
C MET A 45 26.12 19.36 17.05
N LYS A 46 26.55 18.21 16.49
CA LYS A 46 25.65 17.24 15.86
C LYS A 46 24.76 16.60 16.94
N PRO A 47 23.43 16.82 16.93
CA PRO A 47 22.56 16.18 17.91
C PRO A 47 22.64 14.66 17.77
N PRO A 48 22.63 13.89 18.86
CA PRO A 48 22.83 12.45 18.83
C PRO A 48 21.79 11.80 17.92
N GLU A 49 22.27 11.03 16.94
CA GLU A 49 21.40 10.34 15.99
C GLU A 49 20.41 9.45 16.75
N ARG A 50 19.12 9.56 16.41
CA ARG A 50 18.08 8.73 17.03
C ARG A 50 18.35 7.28 16.69
N MET A 51 18.89 6.55 17.67
CA MET A 51 19.15 5.12 17.57
C MET A 51 17.90 4.40 17.05
N MET A 52 17.98 3.86 15.82
CA MET A 52 17.06 2.84 15.39
C MET A 52 17.28 1.65 16.32
N VAL A 53 16.23 1.22 17.02
CA VAL A 53 16.33 0.16 18.04
C VAL A 53 16.60 -1.18 17.37
N ALA A 54 17.89 -1.49 17.17
CA ALA A 54 18.38 -2.85 16.99
C ALA A 54 18.38 -3.55 18.36
N LYS A 55 17.85 -4.77 18.42
CA LYS A 55 17.72 -5.55 19.65
C LYS A 55 19.07 -6.20 20.03
N LYS A 56 19.58 -5.80 21.20
CA LYS A 56 20.30 -6.57 22.26
C LYS A 56 21.28 -7.70 21.91
N GLU A 57 22.37 -7.76 22.69
CA GLU A 57 22.99 -8.98 23.29
C GLU A 57 23.66 -8.57 24.65
N PRO A 58 24.03 -9.49 25.57
CA PRO A 58 23.94 -9.23 27.02
C PRO A 58 25.19 -9.49 27.89
N SER A 59 25.10 -9.03 29.15
CA SER A 59 25.71 -9.60 30.36
C SER A 59 24.94 -9.06 31.59
N GLU A 60 24.88 -9.69 32.77
CA GLU A 60 25.35 -11.00 33.23
C GLU A 60 24.60 -11.40 34.52
N LYS A 61 24.47 -12.71 34.82
CA LYS A 61 24.14 -13.29 36.17
C LYS A 61 22.72 -12.97 36.72
N GLU A 62 22.11 -13.65 37.70
CA GLU A 62 22.27 -14.97 38.37
C GLU A 62 20.94 -15.31 39.13
N PRO A 63 20.60 -16.57 39.50
CA PRO A 63 20.07 -17.62 38.62
C PRO A 63 18.61 -18.03 38.93
N SER A 64 17.92 -18.67 37.97
CA SER A 64 16.93 -19.71 38.27
C SER A 64 16.70 -20.62 37.05
N GLU A 65 16.78 -21.92 37.25
CA GLU A 65 16.73 -22.94 36.19
C GLU A 65 15.37 -22.99 35.47
N LYS A 66 15.39 -23.03 34.13
CA LYS A 66 14.72 -24.08 33.33
C LYS A 66 15.10 -24.03 31.85
N GLU A 67 15.48 -25.20 31.37
CA GLU A 67 15.55 -25.64 29.98
C GLU A 67 14.16 -25.47 29.30
N SER A 68 13.97 -25.42 27.98
CA SER A 68 14.85 -25.68 26.82
C SER A 68 14.32 -24.92 25.58
N GLU A 69 15.19 -24.71 24.59
CA GLU A 69 14.96 -24.48 23.15
C GLU A 69 13.53 -24.20 22.62
N GLY A 70 13.39 -23.09 21.88
CA GLY A 70 12.25 -22.80 21.02
C GLY A 70 12.58 -21.75 19.96
N PHE A 71 12.52 -22.14 18.68
CA PHE A 71 12.72 -21.26 17.52
C PHE A 71 11.61 -20.17 17.50
N GLU A 72 11.91 -18.91 17.82
CA GLU A 72 10.90 -17.84 17.73
C GLU A 72 10.61 -17.45 16.27
N GLU A 73 9.61 -18.12 15.69
CA GLU A 73 8.91 -17.64 14.50
C GLU A 73 8.49 -16.17 14.67
N GLY A 74 8.62 -15.38 13.60
CA GLY A 74 8.47 -13.93 13.65
C GLY A 74 7.18 -13.46 14.35
N VAL A 75 7.36 -12.71 15.45
CA VAL A 75 6.29 -12.20 16.33
C VAL A 75 5.15 -11.57 15.55
N ARG A 76 4.07 -12.33 15.37
CA ARG A 76 2.84 -11.84 14.72
C ARG A 76 2.24 -10.76 15.62
N LYS A 77 2.02 -9.57 15.07
CA LYS A 77 1.42 -8.46 15.81
C LYS A 77 0.00 -8.83 16.20
N ASN A 78 -0.28 -8.95 17.50
CA ASN A 78 -1.63 -9.16 18.02
C ASN A 78 -2.50 -7.95 17.66
N TYR A 79 -3.39 -8.12 16.68
CA TYR A 79 -4.36 -7.10 16.31
C TYR A 79 -5.41 -6.97 17.40
N ARG A 80 -5.66 -5.73 17.85
CA ARG A 80 -6.71 -5.46 18.82
C ARG A 80 -8.08 -5.59 18.17
N THR A 81 -8.80 -6.64 18.53
CA THR A 81 -10.22 -6.83 18.21
C THR A 81 -11.08 -6.04 19.19
N TYR A 82 -12.22 -5.54 18.71
CA TYR A 82 -13.25 -4.90 19.52
C TYR A 82 -14.53 -5.71 19.37
N LYS A 83 -15.39 -5.73 20.39
CA LYS A 83 -16.70 -6.38 20.36
C LYS A 83 -17.78 -5.43 19.87
N ASP A 84 -18.85 -5.97 19.30
CA ASP A 84 -19.99 -5.19 18.81
C ASP A 84 -20.62 -4.35 19.94
N GLY A 85 -20.74 -4.89 21.14
CA GLY A 85 -21.20 -4.15 22.33
C GLY A 85 -20.31 -2.94 22.72
N GLU A 86 -18.99 -2.99 22.50
CA GLU A 86 -18.11 -1.82 22.74
C GLU A 86 -18.37 -0.71 21.70
N LYS A 87 -18.83 -1.08 20.51
CA LYS A 87 -19.22 -0.17 19.43
C LYS A 87 -20.62 0.43 19.67
N GLU A 88 -21.57 -0.39 20.14
CA GLU A 88 -22.90 0.06 20.60
C GLU A 88 -22.78 1.08 21.74
N GLU A 89 -22.00 0.75 22.79
CA GLU A 89 -21.76 1.68 23.90
C GLU A 89 -21.11 2.97 23.42
N LEU A 90 -20.19 2.93 22.45
CA LEU A 90 -19.60 4.15 21.88
C LEU A 90 -20.67 5.03 21.23
N PHE A 91 -21.57 4.46 20.42
CA PHE A 91 -22.63 5.23 19.77
C PHE A 91 -23.64 5.79 20.76
N TYR A 92 -24.07 5.01 21.76
CA TYR A 92 -24.91 5.48 22.86
C TYR A 92 -24.26 6.66 23.60
N LEU A 93 -22.96 6.56 23.94
CA LEU A 93 -22.23 7.62 24.61
C LEU A 93 -22.06 8.90 23.76
N VAL A 94 -22.05 8.78 22.43
CA VAL A 94 -21.89 9.92 21.50
C VAL A 94 -23.23 10.58 21.15
N TYR A 95 -24.26 9.79 20.85
CA TYR A 95 -25.56 10.29 20.38
C TYR A 95 -26.53 10.59 21.52
N GLU A 96 -26.77 9.63 22.44
CA GLU A 96 -27.71 9.81 23.56
C GLU A 96 -27.14 10.70 24.66
N ARG A 97 -25.84 10.56 24.97
CA ARG A 97 -25.16 11.37 26.01
C ARG A 97 -24.42 12.59 25.47
N GLY A 98 -24.41 12.82 24.15
CA GLY A 98 -23.79 13.99 23.53
C GLY A 98 -22.28 14.13 23.76
N MET A 99 -21.56 13.10 24.19
CA MET A 99 -20.14 13.22 24.49
C MET A 99 -19.29 13.31 23.22
N SER A 100 -18.16 14.02 23.31
CA SER A 100 -17.13 13.98 22.27
C SER A 100 -16.67 12.54 22.02
N VAL A 101 -16.58 12.16 20.74
CA VAL A 101 -16.14 10.81 20.29
C VAL A 101 -14.81 10.40 20.95
N ARG A 102 -13.89 11.35 21.16
CA ARG A 102 -12.62 11.10 21.86
C ARG A 102 -12.82 10.78 23.35
N GLY A 103 -13.74 11.47 24.03
CA GLY A 103 -14.07 11.22 25.43
C GLY A 103 -14.77 9.88 25.63
N ALA A 104 -15.74 9.56 24.77
CA ALA A 104 -16.39 8.24 24.75
C ALA A 104 -15.38 7.11 24.49
N ALA A 105 -14.49 7.28 23.50
CA ALA A 105 -13.45 6.30 23.20
C ALA A 105 -12.49 6.05 24.37
N LEU A 106 -12.04 7.11 25.05
CA LEU A 106 -11.16 6.98 26.22
C LEU A 106 -11.87 6.27 27.39
N LYS A 107 -13.16 6.55 27.60
CA LYS A 107 -13.98 5.87 28.63
C LYS A 107 -14.11 4.37 28.37
N LEU A 108 -14.28 3.98 27.10
CA LEU A 108 -14.37 2.58 26.67
C LEU A 108 -12.99 1.94 26.37
N GLN A 109 -11.89 2.64 26.65
CA GLN A 109 -10.52 2.25 26.30
C GLN A 109 -10.28 1.94 24.80
N ILE A 110 -11.20 2.34 23.91
CA ILE A 110 -11.10 2.19 22.45
C ILE A 110 -10.08 3.20 21.93
N LYS A 111 -9.26 2.80 20.95
CA LYS A 111 -8.31 3.73 20.32
C LYS A 111 -9.08 4.90 19.68
N PRO A 112 -8.83 6.18 20.03
CA PRO A 112 -9.65 7.31 19.56
C PRO A 112 -9.79 7.40 18.03
N ARG A 113 -8.75 7.04 17.28
CA ARG A 113 -8.78 6.97 15.81
C ARG A 113 -9.78 5.93 15.27
N THR A 114 -9.97 4.81 15.96
CA THR A 114 -10.94 3.77 15.59
C THR A 114 -12.37 4.25 15.85
N ALA A 115 -12.63 4.82 17.03
CA ALA A 115 -13.91 5.40 17.38
C ALA A 115 -14.32 6.54 16.42
N GLN A 116 -13.39 7.44 16.10
CA GLN A 116 -13.60 8.49 15.10
C GLN A 116 -13.90 7.93 13.71
N TYR A 117 -13.21 6.86 13.30
CA TYR A 117 -13.47 6.20 12.02
C TYR A 117 -14.88 5.60 11.98
N TRP A 118 -15.34 4.89 13.01
CA TRP A 118 -16.71 4.35 13.06
C TRP A 118 -17.77 5.45 12.95
N VAL A 119 -17.70 6.50 13.77
CA VAL A 119 -18.64 7.64 13.71
C VAL A 119 -18.58 8.37 12.36
N GLN A 120 -17.41 8.42 11.69
CA GLN A 120 -17.31 8.97 10.33
C GLN A 120 -17.91 8.07 9.25
N GLN A 121 -17.79 6.74 9.37
CA GLN A 121 -18.44 5.82 8.44
C GLN A 121 -19.96 5.87 8.62
N ASP A 122 -20.43 5.95 9.86
CA ASP A 122 -21.85 5.99 10.24
C ASP A 122 -22.55 7.23 9.67
N ARG A 123 -21.91 8.40 9.78
CA ARG A 123 -22.37 9.64 9.14
C ARG A 123 -22.38 9.62 7.61
N LYS A 124 -21.60 8.74 6.98
CA LYS A 124 -21.53 8.63 5.50
C LYS A 124 -22.55 7.63 4.98
N ASN A 125 -22.61 6.47 5.63
CA ASN A 125 -23.55 5.40 5.36
C ASN A 125 -24.16 5.02 6.72
N PRO A 126 -25.36 5.55 7.07
CA PRO A 126 -26.12 5.13 8.25
C PRO A 126 -26.80 3.78 7.97
N THR A 127 -25.99 2.81 7.54
CA THR A 127 -26.31 1.39 7.53
C THR A 127 -26.02 0.89 8.93
N ASP A 128 -26.98 0.21 9.54
CA ASP A 128 -26.93 -0.17 10.95
C ASP A 128 -25.60 -0.85 11.31
N GLN A 129 -24.70 -0.09 11.93
CA GLN A 129 -23.29 -0.47 12.03
C GLN A 129 -23.03 -1.60 13.03
N ILE A 130 -24.10 -2.04 13.70
CA ILE A 130 -24.17 -3.16 14.62
C ILE A 130 -24.49 -4.46 13.85
N GLU A 131 -25.02 -4.36 12.62
CA GLU A 131 -25.01 -5.49 11.70
C GLU A 131 -23.58 -5.97 11.56
N LYS A 132 -23.37 -7.22 11.98
CA LYS A 132 -22.11 -7.93 11.81
C LYS A 132 -21.65 -7.71 10.38
N TYR A 133 -20.39 -7.36 10.23
CA TYR A 133 -19.67 -7.64 9.00
C TYR A 133 -19.54 -9.17 8.91
N VAL A 134 -20.66 -9.86 8.65
CA VAL A 134 -20.67 -11.14 7.96
C VAL A 134 -19.84 -10.85 6.75
N SER A 135 -18.61 -11.36 6.75
CA SER A 135 -17.77 -11.16 5.59
C SER A 135 -18.50 -11.85 4.46
N LYS A 136 -19.12 -11.06 3.57
CA LYS A 136 -18.95 -11.27 2.14
C LYS A 136 -17.45 -11.54 2.03
N GLY A 137 -17.10 -12.82 1.90
CA GLY A 137 -15.73 -13.28 2.11
C GLY A 137 -14.81 -12.43 1.25
N ARG A 138 -13.55 -12.23 1.67
CA ARG A 138 -12.57 -11.52 0.81
C ARG A 138 -12.79 -12.02 -0.61
N PRO A 139 -13.16 -11.16 -1.59
CA PRO A 139 -13.52 -11.62 -2.92
C PRO A 139 -12.37 -12.51 -3.39
N VAL A 140 -12.71 -13.75 -3.76
CA VAL A 140 -11.75 -14.85 -3.83
C VAL A 140 -10.87 -14.67 -5.06
N GLY A 141 -9.89 -13.79 -4.92
CA GLY A 141 -9.06 -13.31 -6.01
C GLY A 141 -9.81 -12.42 -7.00
N ARG A 142 -9.25 -12.38 -8.22
CA ARG A 142 -9.90 -11.81 -9.41
C ARG A 142 -11.15 -12.63 -9.74
N PRO A 143 -12.26 -12.02 -10.21
CA PRO A 143 -13.39 -12.79 -10.72
C PRO A 143 -12.94 -13.82 -11.77
N PRO A 144 -13.54 -15.01 -11.82
CA PRO A 144 -13.16 -16.05 -12.77
C PRO A 144 -13.33 -15.52 -14.20
N LYS A 145 -12.37 -15.85 -15.08
CA LYS A 145 -12.48 -15.54 -16.51
C LYS A 145 -13.65 -16.30 -17.16
N LEU A 146 -14.02 -17.46 -16.60
CA LEU A 146 -15.10 -18.30 -17.10
C LEU A 146 -16.37 -18.08 -16.26
N VAL A 147 -17.42 -17.60 -16.90
CA VAL A 147 -18.74 -17.28 -16.35
C VAL A 147 -19.75 -18.35 -16.79
N GLU A 148 -20.92 -18.39 -16.16
CA GLU A 148 -22.00 -19.35 -16.43
C GLU A 148 -22.45 -19.36 -17.91
N GLU A 149 -22.45 -18.21 -18.59
CA GLU A 149 -22.76 -18.09 -20.03
C GLU A 149 -21.84 -18.96 -20.90
N HIS A 150 -20.53 -18.94 -20.63
CA HIS A 150 -19.56 -19.78 -21.35
C HIS A 150 -19.77 -21.26 -21.03
N ARG A 151 -20.15 -21.60 -19.79
CA ARG A 151 -20.46 -22.99 -19.42
C ARG A 151 -21.65 -23.52 -20.22
N GLN A 152 -22.67 -22.69 -20.41
CA GLN A 152 -23.89 -23.08 -21.12
C GLN A 152 -23.60 -23.36 -22.60
N PHE A 153 -22.86 -22.47 -23.27
CA PHE A 153 -22.38 -22.72 -24.64
C PHE A 153 -21.52 -23.99 -24.76
N LEU A 154 -20.65 -24.28 -23.79
CA LEU A 154 -19.84 -25.50 -23.80
C LEU A 154 -20.68 -26.77 -23.67
N VAL A 155 -21.79 -26.75 -22.92
CA VAL A 155 -22.73 -27.88 -22.85
C VAL A 155 -23.44 -28.07 -24.19
N ASP A 156 -24.02 -27.00 -24.75
CA ASP A 156 -24.72 -27.05 -26.04
C ASP A 156 -23.81 -27.60 -27.17
N LEU A 157 -22.54 -27.16 -27.19
CA LEU A 157 -21.55 -27.60 -28.17
C LEU A 157 -21.15 -29.08 -28.04
N VAL A 158 -21.03 -29.60 -26.81
CA VAL A 158 -20.71 -31.01 -26.55
C VAL A 158 -21.91 -31.91 -26.88
N ASP A 159 -23.13 -31.45 -26.59
CA ASP A 159 -24.37 -32.16 -26.95
C ASP A 159 -24.57 -32.23 -28.47
N GLU A 160 -24.24 -31.17 -29.22
CA GLU A 160 -24.23 -31.21 -30.69
C GLU A 160 -23.15 -32.14 -31.26
N LYS A 161 -21.93 -32.11 -30.71
CA LYS A 161 -20.74 -32.79 -31.26
C LYS A 161 -19.82 -33.33 -30.16
N PRO A 162 -20.10 -34.53 -29.60
CA PRO A 162 -19.33 -35.10 -28.49
C PRO A 162 -17.90 -35.58 -28.87
N ALA A 163 -17.53 -35.48 -30.15
CA ALA A 163 -16.22 -35.89 -30.67
C ALA A 163 -15.24 -34.72 -30.90
N LEU A 164 -15.60 -33.49 -30.51
CA LEU A 164 -14.76 -32.30 -30.68
C LEU A 164 -13.48 -32.36 -29.84
N VAL A 165 -12.39 -31.84 -30.39
CA VAL A 165 -11.11 -31.69 -29.70
C VAL A 165 -11.11 -30.38 -28.89
N LEU A 166 -10.44 -30.37 -27.73
CA LEU A 166 -10.31 -29.17 -26.86
C LEU A 166 -9.83 -27.91 -27.61
N ASP A 167 -9.04 -28.09 -28.67
CA ASP A 167 -8.54 -27.01 -29.52
C ASP A 167 -9.68 -26.38 -30.34
N GLU A 168 -10.51 -27.20 -30.98
CA GLU A 168 -11.69 -26.77 -31.76
C GLU A 168 -12.73 -26.10 -30.85
N ILE A 169 -12.90 -26.62 -29.63
CA ILE A 169 -13.79 -26.03 -28.63
C ILE A 169 -13.25 -24.66 -28.18
N MET A 170 -11.95 -24.54 -27.91
CA MET A 170 -11.33 -23.27 -27.57
C MET A 170 -11.46 -22.24 -28.70
N GLU A 171 -11.24 -22.66 -29.96
CA GLU A 171 -11.46 -21.81 -31.13
C GLU A 171 -12.90 -21.32 -31.21
N SER A 172 -13.89 -22.21 -31.11
CA SER A 172 -15.32 -21.85 -31.11
C SER A 172 -15.70 -20.86 -29.99
N LEU A 173 -15.14 -21.06 -28.79
CA LEU A 173 -15.37 -20.20 -27.64
C LEU A 173 -14.77 -18.81 -27.85
N THR A 174 -13.54 -18.71 -28.40
CA THR A 174 -12.92 -17.41 -28.73
C THR A 174 -13.57 -16.72 -29.93
N ALA A 175 -14.19 -17.48 -30.85
CA ALA A 175 -14.93 -16.94 -31.98
C ALA A 175 -16.28 -16.33 -31.56
N GLN A 176 -16.95 -16.91 -30.55
CA GLN A 176 -18.18 -16.36 -29.99
C GLN A 176 -17.91 -15.25 -28.96
N PHE A 177 -16.86 -15.38 -28.15
CA PHE A 177 -16.48 -14.44 -27.10
C PHE A 177 -15.08 -13.86 -27.38
N ALA A 178 -15.02 -12.85 -28.26
CA ALA A 178 -13.75 -12.27 -28.73
C ALA A 178 -12.86 -11.67 -27.62
N ASP A 179 -13.43 -11.28 -26.48
CA ASP A 179 -12.70 -10.73 -25.32
C ASP A 179 -12.03 -11.81 -24.43
N LEU A 180 -12.21 -13.09 -24.75
CA LEU A 180 -11.95 -14.22 -23.85
C LEU A 180 -10.57 -14.88 -24.07
N ASP A 181 -9.51 -14.24 -23.58
CA ASP A 181 -8.16 -14.85 -23.54
C ASP A 181 -8.09 -15.99 -22.48
N ILE A 182 -7.97 -17.25 -22.90
CA ILE A 182 -7.93 -18.42 -22.01
C ILE A 182 -6.89 -19.46 -22.49
N LYS A 183 -6.24 -20.13 -21.53
CA LYS A 183 -5.34 -21.26 -21.80
C LYS A 183 -6.13 -22.57 -21.88
N LYS A 184 -5.77 -23.47 -22.81
CA LYS A 184 -6.33 -24.84 -22.93
C LYS A 184 -6.46 -25.59 -21.59
N SER A 185 -5.49 -25.47 -20.70
CA SER A 185 -5.53 -26.09 -19.36
C SER A 185 -6.57 -25.50 -18.41
N ALA A 186 -6.91 -24.22 -18.56
CA ALA A 186 -7.97 -23.57 -17.79
C ALA A 186 -9.37 -23.93 -18.33
N LEU A 187 -9.49 -24.17 -19.63
CA LEU A 187 -10.71 -24.68 -20.26
C LEU A 187 -10.96 -26.14 -19.84
N HIS A 188 -9.93 -27.01 -19.90
CA HIS A 188 -10.02 -28.39 -19.38
C HIS A 188 -10.34 -28.43 -17.87
N ALA A 189 -9.89 -27.47 -17.07
CA ALA A 189 -10.21 -27.41 -15.63
C ALA A 189 -11.62 -26.85 -15.33
N PHE A 190 -12.37 -26.43 -16.35
CA PHE A 190 -13.69 -25.82 -16.23
C PHE A 190 -14.82 -26.70 -16.79
N MET A 191 -14.49 -27.61 -17.72
CA MET A 191 -15.34 -28.71 -18.16
C MET A 191 -15.46 -29.80 -17.09
#